data_AF-A0A239LZH3-F1
#
_entry.id   AF-A0A239LZH3-F1
#
_cell.length_a   1.000
_cell.length_b   1.000
_cell.length_c   1.000
_cell.angle_alpha   90.00
_cell.angle_beta   90.00
_cell.angle_gamma   90.00
#
_symmetry.space_group_name_H-M   'P 1'
#
loop_
_entity.id
_entity.type
_entity.pdbx_description
1 polymer ?
#
loop_
_entity_poly.entity_id
_entity_poly.type
_entity_poly.pdbx_seq_one_letter_code
_entity_poly.pdbx_strand_id
1 'polypeptide(L)' 'MRTLTFNFHNEQEEKVLLAFLDSLKYDYRRVDEPEDFRLSEEEVKGLLQTKRDFVEGRTTARPWEDIKRDLRRA' A
#
# COMPACT_ATOMS: atom_id res chain seq x y z
N MET A 1 -19.64 -3.68 4.58
CA MET A 1 -18.46 -4.58 4.55
C MET A 1 -17.99 -4.75 5.99
N ARG A 2 -17.83 -5.98 6.48
CA ARG A 2 -17.33 -6.25 7.84
C ARG A 2 -15.94 -6.87 7.71
N THR A 3 -14.94 -6.23 8.29
CA THR A 3 -13.56 -6.72 8.32
C THR A 3 -13.35 -7.46 9.63
N LEU A 4 -12.82 -8.68 9.56
CA LEU A 4 -12.45 -9.48 10.74
C LEU A 4 -10.93 -9.46 10.86
N THR A 5 -10.42 -9.09 12.02
CA THR A 5 -8.99 -9.07 12.34
C THR A 5 -8.71 -10.15 13.37
N PHE A 6 -7.74 -11.02 13.07
CA PHE A 6 -7.33 -12.11 13.94
C PHE A 6 -5.89 -11.89 14.37
N ASN A 7 -5.62 -12.04 15.66
CA ASN A 7 -4.26 -11.99 16.21
C ASN A 7 -3.80 -13.42 16.48
N PHE A 8 -2.84 -13.91 15.69
CA PHE A 8 -2.25 -15.24 15.88
C PHE A 8 -1.12 -15.19 16.90
N HIS A 9 -1.05 -16.19 17.78
CA HIS A 9 0.03 -16.29 18.78
C HIS A 9 1.11 -17.30 18.35
N ASN A 10 0.83 -18.10 17.32
CA ASN A 10 1.75 -19.07 16.74
C ASN A 10 1.41 -19.34 15.25
N GLU A 11 2.37 -19.89 14.50
CA GLU A 11 2.20 -20.21 13.06
C GLU A 11 1.20 -21.36 12.80
N GLN A 12 0.92 -22.20 13.81
CA GLN A 12 0.01 -23.33 13.65
C GLN A 12 -1.45 -22.86 13.60
N GLU A 13 -1.81 -21.88 14.41
CA GLU A 13 -3.12 -21.22 14.41
C GLU A 13 -3.42 -20.57 13.05
N GLU A 14 -2.43 -19.92 12.45
CA GLU A 14 -2.57 -19.32 11.11
C GLU A 14 -2.88 -20.41 10.08
N LYS A 15 -2.09 -21.49 10.03
CA LYS A 15 -2.28 -22.59 9.07
C LYS A 15 -3.63 -23.28 9.22
N VAL A 16 -4.09 -23.47 10.45
CA VAL A 16 -5.41 -24.08 10.72
C VAL A 16 -6.53 -23.18 10.23
N LEU A 17 -6.46 -21.87 10.50
CA LEU A 17 -7.49 -20.93 10.05
C LEU A 17 -7.52 -20.83 8.52
N LEU A 18 -6.36 -20.79 7.86
CA LEU A 18 -6.26 -20.77 6.40
C LEU A 18 -6.88 -22.02 5.77
N ALA A 19 -6.51 -23.20 6.27
CA ALA A 19 -7.08 -24.47 5.80
C ALA A 19 -8.60 -24.53 6.02
N PHE A 20 -9.08 -23.98 7.14
CA PHE A 20 -10.51 -23.88 7.42
C PHE A 20 -11.23 -22.95 6.43
N LEU A 21 -10.67 -21.76 6.17
CA LEU A 21 -11.22 -20.81 5.20
C LEU A 21 -11.23 -21.37 3.78
N ASP A 22 -10.16 -22.06 3.37
CA ASP A 22 -10.04 -22.75 2.09
C ASP A 22 -11.10 -23.86 1.96
N SER A 23 -11.33 -24.64 3.03
CA SER A 23 -12.33 -25.72 3.04
C SER A 23 -13.75 -25.22 2.81
N LEU A 24 -14.04 -24.01 3.30
CA LEU A 24 -15.33 -23.35 3.17
C LEU A 24 -15.42 -22.45 1.93
N LYS A 25 -14.35 -22.40 1.11
CA LYS A 25 -14.24 -21.57 -0.09
C LYS A 25 -14.56 -20.09 0.17
N TYR A 26 -14.06 -19.56 1.29
CA TYR A 26 -14.17 -18.13 1.56
C TYR A 26 -13.13 -17.34 0.78
N ASP A 27 -13.55 -16.21 0.20
CA ASP A 27 -12.63 -15.21 -0.34
C ASP A 27 -12.08 -14.36 0.82
N TYR A 28 -10.89 -14.73 1.32
CA TYR A 28 -10.17 -13.95 2.33
C TYR A 28 -8.96 -13.25 1.70
N ARG A 29 -8.52 -12.16 2.34
CA ARG A 29 -7.28 -11.45 1.99
C ARG A 29 -6.39 -11.36 3.22
N ARG A 30 -5.09 -11.57 3.04
CA ARG A 30 -4.11 -11.28 4.07
C ARG A 30 -3.81 -9.79 4.00
N VAL A 31 -3.87 -9.12 5.15
CA VAL A 31 -3.54 -7.69 5.24
C VAL A 31 -2.02 -7.47 5.21
N ASP A 32 -1.25 -8.52 5.54
CA ASP A 32 0.22 -8.48 5.61
C ASP A 32 0.91 -8.91 4.31
N GLU A 33 0.17 -9.44 3.33
CA GLU A 33 0.72 -9.43 1.98
C GLU A 33 0.82 -7.95 1.60
N PRO A 34 2.02 -7.44 1.31
CA PRO A 34 2.07 -6.17 0.60
C PRO A 34 1.22 -6.43 -0.63
N GLU A 35 0.09 -5.74 -0.74
CA GLU A 35 -0.51 -5.53 -2.04
C GLU A 35 0.67 -5.27 -2.96
N ASP A 36 0.75 -6.02 -4.04
CA ASP A 36 1.77 -5.90 -5.08
C ASP A 36 1.62 -4.46 -5.61
N PHE A 37 2.09 -3.48 -4.84
CA PHE A 37 1.95 -2.04 -5.01
C PHE A 37 3.00 -1.70 -6.06
N ARG A 38 2.77 -2.27 -7.23
CA ARG A 38 3.50 -1.99 -8.43
C ARG A 38 2.95 -0.66 -8.87
N LEU A 39 3.77 0.37 -8.69
CA LEU A 39 3.52 1.66 -9.29
C LEU A 39 3.14 1.44 -10.76
N SER A 40 2.07 2.07 -11.21
CA SER A 40 1.71 2.07 -12.62
C SER A 40 2.85 2.70 -13.44
N GLU A 41 2.92 2.41 -14.74
CA GLU A 41 3.94 3.03 -15.60
C GLU A 41 3.88 4.56 -15.57
N GLU A 42 2.68 5.12 -15.39
CA GLU A 42 2.42 6.55 -15.27
C GLU A 42 2.99 7.11 -13.96
N GLU A 43 2.81 6.40 -12.85
CA GLU A 43 3.36 6.77 -11.54
C GLU A 43 4.89 6.68 -11.56
N VAL A 44 5.47 5.63 -12.16
CA VAL A 44 6.93 5.50 -12.34
C VAL A 44 7.47 6.66 -13.16
N LYS A 45 6.81 7.01 -14.27
CA LYS A 45 7.23 8.13 -15.13
C LYS A 45 7.16 9.47 -14.40
N GLY A 46 6.10 9.72 -13.65
CA GLY A 46 5.94 10.92 -12.82
C GLY A 46 7.03 11.05 -11.75
N LEU A 47 7.40 9.93 -11.13
CA LEU A 47 8.44 9.89 -10.10
C LEU A 47 9.84 10.12 -10.69
N LEU A 48 10.14 9.53 -11.85
CA LEU A 48 11.39 9.79 -12.58
C LEU A 48 11.52 11.25 -13.04
N GLN A 49 10.42 11.85 -13.51
CA GLN A 49 10.39 13.25 -13.90
C GLN A 49 10.63 14.17 -12.69
N THR A 50 9.93 13.93 -11.58
CA THR A 50 10.10 14.70 -10.34
C THR A 50 11.53 14.63 -9.81
N LYS A 51 12.16 13.43 -9.87
CA LYS A 51 13.56 13.24 -9.49
C LYS A 51 14.49 14.08 -10.37
N ARG A 52 14.25 14.11 -11.68
CA ARG A 52 15.04 14.92 -12.62
C ARG A 52 14.89 16.41 -12.32
N ASP A 53 13.66 16.87 -12.14
CA ASP A 53 13.36 18.27 -11.84
C ASP A 53 14.00 18.71 -10.51
N PHE A 54 14.12 17.81 -9.53
CA PHE A 54 14.80 18.08 -8.27
C PHE A 54 16.32 18.24 -8.46
N VAL A 55 16.96 17.34 -9.21
CA VAL A 55 18.40 17.41 -9.51
C VAL A 55 18.74 18.67 -10.31
N GLU A 56 17.87 19.06 -11.21
CA GLU A 56 18.03 20.26 -12.04
C GLU A 56 17.62 21.56 -11.33
N GLY A 57 17.19 21.47 -10.06
CA GLY A 57 16.82 22.63 -9.24
C GLY A 57 15.50 23.30 -9.64
N ARG A 58 14.68 22.65 -10.49
CA ARG A 58 13.35 23.13 -10.90
C ARG A 58 12.29 22.89 -9.82
N THR A 59 12.52 21.91 -8.95
CA THR A 59 11.71 21.66 -7.76
C THR A 59 12.58 21.50 -6.52
N THR A 60 12.02 21.75 -5.35
CA THR A 60 12.70 21.64 -4.06
C THR A 60 11.92 20.73 -3.13
N ALA A 61 12.60 20.16 -2.15
CA ALA A 61 11.92 19.40 -1.11
C ALA A 61 11.03 20.34 -0.30
N ARG A 62 9.74 20.03 -0.25
CA ARG A 62 8.74 20.80 0.50
C ARG A 62 8.28 20.02 1.73
N PRO A 63 7.90 20.71 2.82
CA PRO A 63 7.27 20.06 3.96
C PRO A 63 5.99 19.32 3.53
N TRP A 64 5.77 18.13 4.10
CA TRP A 64 4.61 17.30 3.78
C TRP A 64 3.28 18.01 4.03
N GLU A 65 3.18 18.81 5.10
CA GLU A 65 1.96 19.56 5.42
C GLU A 65 1.56 20.58 4.35
N ASP A 66 2.56 21.18 3.67
CA ASP A 66 2.28 22.11 2.58
C ASP A 66 1.78 21.37 1.34
N ILE A 67 2.37 20.22 1.02
CA ILE A 67 1.94 19.35 -0.09
C ILE A 67 0.51 18.86 0.15
N LYS A 68 0.22 18.41 1.38
CA LYS A 68 -1.11 17.94 1.78
C LYS A 68 -2.18 19.02 1.68
N ARG A 69 -1.83 20.27 1.99
CA ARG A 69 -2.74 21.42 1.84
C ARG A 69 -3.06 21.70 0.37
N ASP A 70 -2.08 21.58 -0.52
CA ASP A 70 -2.27 21.80 -1.96
C ASP A 70 -3.13 20.67 -2.57
N LEU A 71 -2.89 19.41 -2.21
CA LEU A 71 -3.67 18.25 -2.66
C LEU A 71 -5.14 18.30 -2.20
N ARG A 72 -5.43 18.92 -1.06
CA ARG A 72 -6.81 19.12 -0.59
C ARG A 72 -7.58 20.21 -1.35
N ARG A 73 -6.87 21.05 -2.11
CA ARG A 73 -7.44 22.18 -2.87
C ARG A 73 -7.61 21.85 -4.36
N ALA A 74 -7.00 20.77 -4.84
CA ALA A 74 -7.12 20.24 -6.19
C ALA A 74 -8.27 19.22 -6.26
#